data_AF-A0A4U5N381-F1
#
_entry.id   AF-A0A4U5N381-F1
#
_cell.length_a   1.000
_cell.length_b   1.000
_cell.length_c   1.000
_cell.angle_alpha   90.00
_cell.angle_beta   90.00
_cell.angle_gamma   90.00
#
_symmetry.space_group_name_H-M   'P 1'
#
loop_
_entity.id
_entity.type
_entity.pdbx_description
1 polymer ?
#
loop_
_entity_poly.entity_id
_entity_poly.type
_entity_poly.pdbx_seq_one_letter_code
_entity_poly.pdbx_strand_id
1 'polypeptide(L)'
;MTSVQVYSIFKKLKDLVHDSWKVKEVGSVFAALQVAKQQKALEKMLALCEAAEDDTVPIAIGNSIASVLKTEARPGKKAHTDVSQATRVMLWNVFRAADESVEEKEDPTVFEVLYACLSILAKAWKGPTALQYQSDAEEAAVFTEGHKNGDLDHAIVVDLLMSLLSRHHKYHKALVYYVFIEMIPEMQVDHLKHILETISMPDEEMMKNADDEDDELEEIDEDMEAEDEEAEDEEAKEEESEDEDEEMEVDEDDDDAPIDPKLLANLKEALGDAVDKDDESDEESSDELDDEAMLKMDDMLANAFREHFAKTRKSQKENLEHIRQFRMKCFDLIVLVLSHEKGRSMAPDLIEPFVALTKETLKRPNSESVFKRAKDVLDMISNMRKLVISEKQVLKSLEHLNEVSVGMTNPAMKEMVAGLSQLLFSASFDSEGKPPAAVKKFYEKLLDAYMKDDKVLSELATAPYLKYPTVLVSFAPKLVEYAYDSNVKVFKRTEALTCLQVFMRKDLITSKDAATKKIFAKVAKLLAPRFSAFIKECSSEEMKPRLFAFALKTFVTFAKNASKEQLAELRTVAPVVEEFTEVKDLKERLKTAHKAVHAVCGKKPFTIIQEIYTLVEE
;
A
#
# COMPACT_ATOMS: atom_id res chain seq x y z
N MET A 1 -16.77 -28.06 -26.31
CA MET A 1 -16.01 -28.22 -27.56
C MET A 1 -15.47 -29.64 -27.76
N THR A 2 -15.53 -30.22 -28.97
CA THR A 2 -14.79 -31.45 -29.27
C THR A 2 -13.34 -31.11 -29.66
N SER A 3 -12.37 -31.85 -29.10
CA SER A 3 -10.92 -31.64 -29.23
C SER A 3 -10.36 -31.60 -30.67
N VAL A 4 -11.21 -31.84 -31.67
CA VAL A 4 -10.87 -31.93 -33.10
C VAL A 4 -10.94 -30.57 -33.80
N GLN A 5 -11.80 -29.64 -33.37
CA GLN A 5 -11.91 -28.29 -33.96
C GLN A 5 -10.79 -27.36 -33.47
N VAL A 6 -10.44 -27.42 -32.18
CA VAL A 6 -9.25 -26.75 -31.63
C VAL A 6 -7.97 -27.22 -32.32
N TYR A 7 -7.88 -28.52 -32.66
CA TYR A 7 -6.75 -29.10 -33.41
C TYR A 7 -6.61 -28.55 -34.84
N SER A 8 -7.70 -28.14 -35.49
CA SER A 8 -7.69 -27.50 -36.82
C SER A 8 -7.14 -26.07 -36.78
N ILE A 9 -7.56 -25.30 -35.77
CA ILE A 9 -7.00 -23.97 -35.44
C ILE A 9 -5.50 -24.10 -35.15
N PHE A 10 -5.14 -25.12 -34.37
CA PHE A 10 -3.75 -25.47 -34.06
C PHE A 10 -2.94 -25.87 -35.29
N LYS A 11 -3.52 -26.61 -36.24
CA LYS A 11 -2.83 -27.04 -37.47
C LYS A 11 -2.56 -25.87 -38.42
N LYS A 12 -3.42 -24.84 -38.45
CA LYS A 12 -3.23 -23.61 -39.23
C LYS A 12 -2.23 -22.62 -38.59
N LEU A 13 -2.05 -22.69 -37.27
CA LEU A 13 -1.00 -21.98 -36.52
C LEU A 13 0.34 -22.76 -36.48
N LYS A 14 0.32 -24.10 -36.55
CA LYS A 14 1.49 -25.00 -36.62
C LYS A 14 2.45 -24.72 -37.78
N ASP A 15 1.93 -24.21 -38.90
CA ASP A 15 2.78 -23.82 -40.03
C ASP A 15 3.69 -22.60 -39.70
N LEU A 16 3.49 -21.95 -38.55
CA LEU A 16 4.26 -20.78 -38.10
C LEU A 16 5.26 -21.08 -36.96
N VAL A 17 5.05 -22.11 -36.10
CA VAL A 17 5.93 -22.49 -34.95
C VAL A 17 5.76 -23.98 -34.55
N HIS A 18 6.83 -24.60 -34.02
CA HIS A 18 7.06 -26.02 -33.70
C HIS A 18 5.94 -26.85 -33.00
N ASP A 19 6.04 -28.17 -33.13
CA ASP A 19 4.98 -29.20 -33.06
C ASP A 19 4.22 -29.47 -31.73
N SER A 20 4.48 -28.79 -30.61
CA SER A 20 4.10 -29.32 -29.27
C SER A 20 3.32 -28.42 -28.31
N TRP A 21 2.73 -27.29 -28.73
CA TRP A 21 2.09 -26.38 -27.77
C TRP A 21 0.59 -26.54 -27.57
N LYS A 22 0.07 -25.97 -26.47
CA LYS A 22 -1.37 -25.75 -26.20
C LYS A 22 -1.79 -24.31 -26.53
N VAL A 23 -3.08 -24.02 -26.72
CA VAL A 23 -3.59 -22.65 -27.00
C VAL A 23 -3.24 -21.68 -25.86
N LYS A 24 -3.29 -22.16 -24.61
CA LYS A 24 -2.86 -21.43 -23.41
C LYS A 24 -1.37 -21.01 -23.48
N GLU A 25 -0.53 -21.72 -24.24
CA GLU A 25 0.92 -21.44 -24.38
C GLU A 25 1.23 -20.47 -25.53
N VAL A 26 0.26 -20.14 -26.40
CA VAL A 26 0.47 -19.26 -27.57
C VAL A 26 0.92 -17.86 -27.15
N GLY A 27 0.35 -17.29 -26.08
CA GLY A 27 0.77 -15.99 -25.56
C GLY A 27 2.24 -15.94 -25.15
N SER A 28 2.77 -17.03 -24.60
CA SER A 28 4.17 -17.10 -24.13
C SER A 28 5.19 -16.98 -25.26
N VAL A 29 4.80 -17.27 -26.50
CA VAL A 29 5.72 -17.33 -27.64
C VAL A 29 5.29 -16.44 -28.80
N PHE A 30 4.04 -15.98 -28.81
CA PHE A 30 3.59 -14.92 -29.70
C PHE A 30 4.51 -13.71 -29.63
N ALA A 31 4.92 -13.32 -28.41
CA ALA A 31 5.87 -12.23 -28.18
C ALA A 31 7.27 -12.46 -28.77
N ALA A 32 7.68 -13.71 -29.04
CA ALA A 32 8.98 -14.03 -29.64
C ALA A 32 8.95 -14.09 -31.19
N LEU A 33 7.75 -14.01 -31.78
CA LEU A 33 7.59 -13.95 -33.23
C LEU A 33 8.09 -12.60 -33.79
N GLN A 34 8.49 -12.63 -35.06
CA GLN A 34 8.67 -11.39 -35.82
C GLN A 34 7.32 -10.68 -35.98
N VAL A 35 7.33 -9.34 -35.94
CA VAL A 35 6.12 -8.49 -36.03
C VAL A 35 5.21 -8.86 -37.21
N ALA A 36 5.77 -9.12 -38.40
CA ALA A 36 4.98 -9.54 -39.57
C ALA A 36 4.27 -10.90 -39.39
N LYS A 37 4.82 -11.80 -38.58
CA LYS A 37 4.18 -13.07 -38.22
C LYS A 37 3.13 -12.89 -37.13
N GLN A 38 3.37 -11.98 -36.18
CA GLN A 38 2.38 -11.58 -35.17
C GLN A 38 1.11 -11.05 -35.83
N GLN A 39 1.26 -10.11 -36.77
CA GLN A 39 0.13 -9.53 -37.52
C GLN A 39 -0.71 -10.62 -38.20
N LYS A 40 -0.07 -11.46 -39.02
CA LYS A 40 -0.74 -12.54 -39.75
C LYS A 40 -1.41 -13.56 -38.83
N ALA A 41 -0.83 -13.81 -37.66
CA ALA A 41 -1.40 -14.73 -36.69
C ALA A 41 -2.67 -14.15 -36.07
N LEU A 42 -2.66 -12.87 -35.67
CA LEU A 42 -3.86 -12.18 -35.15
C LEU A 42 -4.97 -12.07 -36.20
N GLU A 43 -4.65 -11.66 -37.44
CA GLU A 43 -5.63 -11.61 -38.55
C GLU A 43 -6.28 -12.98 -38.79
N LYS A 44 -5.49 -14.07 -38.77
CA LYS A 44 -6.01 -15.43 -38.91
C LYS A 44 -6.87 -15.87 -37.72
N MET A 45 -6.46 -15.53 -36.49
CA MET A 45 -7.25 -15.86 -35.30
C MET A 45 -8.60 -15.14 -35.32
N LEU A 46 -8.61 -13.87 -35.72
CA LEU A 46 -9.84 -13.09 -35.83
C LEU A 46 -10.81 -13.65 -36.88
N ALA A 47 -10.29 -14.08 -38.04
CA ALA A 47 -11.10 -14.76 -39.06
C ALA A 47 -11.67 -16.11 -38.60
N LEU A 48 -11.15 -16.71 -37.53
CA LEU A 48 -11.65 -17.95 -36.96
C LEU A 48 -12.71 -17.73 -35.88
N CYS A 49 -12.84 -16.52 -35.32
CA CYS A 49 -13.82 -16.20 -34.27
C CYS A 49 -15.27 -16.44 -34.72
N GLU A 50 -15.59 -16.15 -35.99
CA GLU A 50 -16.95 -16.39 -36.52
C GLU A 50 -17.35 -17.88 -36.38
N ALA A 51 -16.40 -18.79 -36.63
CA ALA A 51 -16.60 -20.23 -36.58
C ALA A 51 -16.27 -20.86 -35.21
N ALA A 52 -15.82 -20.09 -34.23
CA ALA A 52 -15.52 -20.60 -32.89
C ALA A 52 -16.83 -20.87 -32.12
N GLU A 53 -16.90 -22.05 -31.49
CA GLU A 53 -18.02 -22.50 -30.65
C GLU A 53 -17.85 -22.10 -29.18
N ASP A 54 -16.66 -21.68 -28.77
CA ASP A 54 -16.32 -21.26 -27.41
C ASP A 54 -15.36 -20.06 -27.41
N ASP A 55 -15.07 -19.55 -26.22
CA ASP A 55 -14.27 -18.34 -26.01
C ASP A 55 -12.76 -18.57 -26.03
N THR A 56 -12.30 -19.78 -26.38
CA THR A 56 -10.88 -20.13 -26.45
C THR A 56 -10.11 -19.22 -27.42
N VAL A 57 -10.69 -18.92 -28.59
CA VAL A 57 -10.04 -18.08 -29.63
C VAL A 57 -10.01 -16.61 -29.22
N PRO A 58 -11.12 -15.99 -28.78
CA PRO A 58 -11.11 -14.64 -28.20
C PRO A 58 -10.11 -14.46 -27.06
N ILE A 59 -10.06 -15.40 -26.10
CA ILE A 59 -9.11 -15.37 -24.99
C ILE A 59 -7.66 -15.46 -25.50
N ALA A 60 -7.40 -16.30 -26.51
CA ALA A 60 -6.07 -16.39 -27.13
C ALA A 60 -5.64 -15.10 -27.84
N ILE A 61 -6.58 -14.38 -28.47
CA ILE A 61 -6.34 -13.06 -29.06
C ILE A 61 -5.96 -12.05 -27.96
N GLY A 62 -6.76 -11.97 -26.89
CA GLY A 62 -6.48 -11.10 -25.74
C GLY A 62 -5.10 -11.36 -25.14
N ASN A 63 -4.77 -12.62 -24.87
CA ASN A 63 -3.45 -13.01 -24.35
C ASN A 63 -2.30 -12.70 -25.32
N SER A 64 -2.53 -12.81 -26.64
CA SER A 64 -1.53 -12.47 -27.66
C SER A 64 -1.26 -10.96 -27.69
N ILE A 65 -2.31 -10.13 -27.60
CA ILE A 65 -2.20 -8.67 -27.47
C ILE A 65 -1.44 -8.31 -26.19
N ALA A 66 -1.83 -8.88 -25.05
CA ALA A 66 -1.14 -8.64 -23.78
C ALA A 66 0.36 -8.98 -23.84
N SER A 67 0.73 -10.06 -24.53
CA SER A 67 2.13 -10.50 -24.62
C SER A 67 3.07 -9.52 -25.34
N VAL A 68 2.52 -8.65 -26.21
CA VAL A 68 3.30 -7.64 -26.95
C VAL A 68 3.26 -6.26 -26.33
N LEU A 69 2.34 -6.03 -25.37
CA LEU A 69 2.23 -4.80 -24.58
C LEU A 69 3.09 -4.91 -23.31
N LYS A 70 4.40 -5.10 -23.50
CA LYS A 70 5.33 -5.31 -22.38
C LYS A 70 5.51 -4.03 -21.58
N THR A 71 5.29 -4.15 -20.28
CA THR A 71 5.55 -3.10 -19.29
C THR A 71 6.57 -3.61 -18.27
N GLU A 72 7.56 -2.78 -17.95
CA GLU A 72 8.47 -3.05 -16.83
C GLU A 72 7.96 -2.32 -15.58
N ALA A 73 7.43 -3.08 -14.61
CA ALA A 73 6.84 -2.55 -13.38
C ALA A 73 7.36 -3.27 -12.12
N ARG A 74 8.66 -3.57 -12.06
CA ARG A 74 9.24 -4.33 -10.93
C ARG A 74 9.53 -3.41 -9.73
N PRO A 75 9.34 -3.90 -8.48
CA PRO A 75 9.76 -3.17 -7.29
C PRO A 75 11.22 -2.68 -7.39
N GLY A 76 11.43 -1.38 -7.20
CA GLY A 76 12.75 -0.75 -7.26
C GLY A 76 13.28 -0.42 -8.66
N LYS A 77 12.57 -0.76 -9.74
CA LYS A 77 12.88 -0.33 -11.12
C LYS A 77 12.00 0.85 -11.55
N LYS A 78 12.45 1.60 -12.56
CA LYS A 78 11.63 2.66 -13.17
C LYS A 78 10.53 2.03 -14.02
N ALA A 79 9.29 2.46 -13.80
CA ALA A 79 8.18 2.07 -14.66
C ALA A 79 8.40 2.62 -16.07
N HIS A 80 8.32 1.75 -17.09
CA HIS A 80 8.33 2.14 -18.50
C HIS A 80 7.67 1.07 -19.35
N THR A 81 7.36 1.44 -20.58
CA THR A 81 6.82 0.57 -21.62
C THR A 81 7.95 0.18 -22.59
N ASP A 82 7.94 -1.07 -23.03
CA ASP A 82 8.86 -1.59 -24.05
C ASP A 82 8.09 -1.92 -25.35
N VAL A 83 7.15 -1.05 -25.71
CA VAL A 83 6.28 -1.24 -26.88
C VAL A 83 6.84 -0.45 -28.06
N SER A 84 7.40 -1.17 -29.04
CA SER A 84 7.99 -0.56 -30.22
C SER A 84 6.94 0.07 -31.15
N GLN A 85 7.32 1.08 -31.92
CA GLN A 85 6.48 1.65 -32.98
C GLN A 85 5.98 0.56 -33.95
N ALA A 86 6.83 -0.41 -34.31
CA ALA A 86 6.44 -1.53 -35.16
C ALA A 86 5.32 -2.38 -34.55
N THR A 87 5.31 -2.55 -33.21
CA THR A 87 4.23 -3.23 -32.49
C THR A 87 2.93 -2.42 -32.55
N ARG A 88 3.00 -1.10 -32.35
CA ARG A 88 1.83 -0.21 -32.43
C ARG A 88 1.19 -0.25 -33.83
N VAL A 89 2.01 -0.12 -34.87
CA VAL A 89 1.58 -0.23 -36.28
C VAL A 89 0.99 -1.61 -36.58
N MET A 90 1.57 -2.68 -36.04
CA MET A 90 1.05 -4.03 -36.22
C MET A 90 -0.36 -4.19 -35.66
N LEU A 91 -0.61 -3.74 -34.43
CA LEU A 91 -1.94 -3.79 -33.82
C LEU A 91 -2.95 -2.95 -34.61
N TRP A 92 -2.54 -1.76 -35.06
CA TRP A 92 -3.38 -0.91 -35.93
C TRP A 92 -3.73 -1.58 -37.25
N ASN A 93 -2.77 -2.28 -37.88
CA ASN A 93 -3.01 -3.02 -39.12
C ASN A 93 -3.96 -4.21 -38.93
N VAL A 94 -3.89 -4.92 -37.79
CA VAL A 94 -4.85 -5.97 -37.45
C VAL A 94 -6.26 -5.40 -37.32
N PHE A 95 -6.40 -4.25 -36.65
CA PHE A 95 -7.68 -3.55 -36.56
C PHE A 95 -8.21 -3.14 -37.94
N ARG A 96 -7.37 -2.56 -38.81
CA ARG A 96 -7.77 -2.24 -40.20
C ARG A 96 -8.16 -3.46 -41.02
N ALA A 97 -7.55 -4.63 -40.77
CA ALA A 97 -7.97 -5.87 -41.42
C ALA A 97 -9.35 -6.34 -40.93
N ALA A 98 -9.77 -5.92 -39.74
CA ALA A 98 -11.10 -6.18 -39.18
C ALA A 98 -12.14 -5.16 -39.65
N ASP A 99 -11.72 -3.92 -39.90
CA ASP A 99 -12.54 -2.81 -40.38
C ASP A 99 -11.81 -2.02 -41.47
N GLU A 100 -12.22 -2.26 -42.73
CA GLU A 100 -11.62 -1.64 -43.92
C GLU A 100 -11.83 -0.11 -43.99
N SER A 101 -12.70 0.47 -43.15
CA SER A 101 -12.91 1.92 -43.08
C SER A 101 -11.77 2.68 -42.38
N VAL A 102 -10.93 1.96 -41.63
CA VAL A 102 -9.86 2.54 -40.82
C VAL A 102 -8.65 2.90 -41.70
N GLU A 103 -8.24 4.17 -41.65
CA GLU A 103 -7.07 4.64 -42.42
C GLU A 103 -5.74 4.06 -41.91
N GLU A 104 -4.74 3.99 -42.80
CA GLU A 104 -3.38 3.59 -42.44
C GLU A 104 -2.70 4.63 -41.53
N LYS A 105 -1.92 4.16 -40.55
CA LYS A 105 -1.12 5.01 -39.66
C LYS A 105 0.30 4.48 -39.51
N GLU A 106 1.27 5.37 -39.69
CA GLU A 106 2.69 5.05 -39.54
C GLU A 106 3.17 5.11 -38.07
N ASP A 107 2.50 5.89 -37.22
CA ASP A 107 2.84 6.02 -35.80
C ASP A 107 1.58 6.18 -34.94
N PRO A 108 0.86 5.09 -34.63
CA PRO A 108 -0.30 5.13 -33.75
C PRO A 108 0.08 5.61 -32.35
N THR A 109 -0.67 6.58 -31.83
CA THR A 109 -0.57 7.06 -30.44
C THR A 109 -1.03 5.99 -29.44
N VAL A 110 -0.77 6.22 -28.14
CA VAL A 110 -1.20 5.29 -27.08
C VAL A 110 -2.72 5.07 -27.06
N PHE A 111 -3.52 6.13 -27.21
CA PHE A 111 -4.99 6.01 -27.23
C PHE A 111 -5.49 5.35 -28.52
N GLU A 112 -4.79 5.53 -29.65
CA GLU A 112 -5.10 4.83 -30.89
C GLU A 112 -4.79 3.33 -30.78
N VAL A 113 -3.75 2.95 -30.03
CA VAL A 113 -3.49 1.54 -29.70
C VAL A 113 -4.57 0.99 -28.77
N LEU A 114 -5.03 1.75 -27.77
CA LEU A 114 -6.15 1.36 -26.91
C LEU A 114 -7.41 1.10 -27.74
N TYR A 115 -7.79 2.05 -28.58
CA TYR A 115 -8.92 1.94 -29.50
C TYR A 115 -8.80 0.69 -30.39
N ALA A 116 -7.66 0.50 -31.06
CA ALA A 116 -7.43 -0.67 -31.91
C ALA A 116 -7.56 -1.99 -31.14
N CYS A 117 -6.99 -2.09 -29.94
CA CYS A 117 -7.09 -3.30 -29.12
C CYS A 117 -8.54 -3.61 -28.73
N LEU A 118 -9.30 -2.61 -28.29
CA LEU A 118 -10.70 -2.78 -27.90
C LEU A 118 -11.57 -3.14 -29.10
N SER A 119 -11.36 -2.52 -30.27
CA SER A 119 -12.07 -2.89 -31.50
C SER A 119 -11.74 -4.32 -31.98
N ILE A 120 -10.49 -4.76 -31.85
CA ILE A 120 -10.12 -6.15 -32.14
C ILE A 120 -10.84 -7.10 -31.19
N LEU A 121 -10.91 -6.78 -29.89
CA LEU A 121 -11.64 -7.58 -28.90
C LEU A 121 -13.15 -7.60 -29.17
N ALA A 122 -13.76 -6.45 -29.49
CA ALA A 122 -15.17 -6.35 -29.88
C ALA A 122 -15.50 -7.24 -31.07
N LYS A 123 -14.59 -7.32 -32.05
CA LYS A 123 -14.76 -8.21 -33.21
C LYS A 123 -14.49 -9.69 -32.90
N ALA A 124 -13.65 -9.96 -31.90
CA ALA A 124 -13.28 -11.32 -31.52
C ALA A 124 -14.39 -12.01 -30.72
N TRP A 125 -14.99 -11.30 -29.77
CA TRP A 125 -16.04 -11.80 -28.88
C TRP A 125 -17.43 -11.83 -29.53
N LYS A 126 -18.38 -12.51 -28.89
CA LYS A 126 -19.80 -12.57 -29.28
C LYS A 126 -20.69 -12.14 -28.11
N GLY A 127 -21.97 -11.88 -28.38
CA GLY A 127 -22.96 -11.60 -27.34
C GLY A 127 -22.70 -10.30 -26.55
N PRO A 128 -23.12 -10.25 -25.27
CA PRO A 128 -22.96 -9.06 -24.42
C PRO A 128 -21.50 -8.59 -24.31
N THR A 129 -20.55 -9.52 -24.19
CA THR A 129 -19.12 -9.19 -24.10
C THR A 129 -18.60 -8.42 -25.32
N ALA A 130 -19.10 -8.74 -26.52
CA ALA A 130 -18.75 -8.01 -27.74
C ALA A 130 -19.28 -6.57 -27.72
N LEU A 131 -20.52 -6.39 -27.25
CA LEU A 131 -21.15 -5.08 -27.10
C LEU A 131 -20.42 -4.22 -26.07
N GLN A 132 -19.98 -4.82 -24.95
CA GLN A 132 -19.19 -4.12 -23.95
C GLN A 132 -17.88 -3.59 -24.54
N TYR A 133 -17.10 -4.44 -25.22
CA TYR A 133 -15.87 -4.00 -25.89
C TYR A 133 -16.13 -2.99 -27.02
N GLN A 134 -17.28 -3.08 -27.69
CA GLN A 134 -17.67 -2.08 -28.69
C GLN A 134 -17.90 -0.72 -28.02
N SER A 135 -18.64 -0.67 -26.91
CA SER A 135 -18.84 0.55 -26.12
C SER A 135 -17.52 1.14 -25.65
N ASP A 136 -16.63 0.30 -25.08
CA ASP A 136 -15.29 0.73 -24.67
C ASP A 136 -14.46 1.28 -25.84
N ALA A 137 -14.58 0.66 -27.02
CA ALA A 137 -13.88 1.11 -28.22
C ALA A 137 -14.41 2.46 -28.73
N GLU A 138 -15.73 2.67 -28.67
CA GLU A 138 -16.36 3.96 -29.00
C GLU A 138 -15.88 5.06 -28.05
N GLU A 139 -15.77 4.78 -26.75
CA GLU A 139 -15.19 5.70 -25.78
C GLU A 139 -13.70 5.97 -26.05
N ALA A 140 -12.91 4.92 -26.31
CA ALA A 140 -11.51 5.07 -26.67
C ALA A 140 -11.30 5.86 -27.97
N ALA A 141 -12.23 5.79 -28.93
CA ALA A 141 -12.19 6.61 -30.14
C ALA A 141 -12.30 8.11 -29.80
N VAL A 142 -13.20 8.48 -28.87
CA VAL A 142 -13.31 9.86 -28.34
C VAL A 142 -11.99 10.31 -27.72
N PHE A 143 -11.27 9.42 -27.02
CA PHE A 143 -9.95 9.77 -26.46
C PHE A 143 -8.93 10.11 -27.55
N THR A 144 -8.98 9.42 -28.69
CA THR A 144 -8.08 9.72 -29.82
C THR A 144 -8.32 11.10 -30.41
N GLU A 145 -9.58 11.53 -30.49
CA GLU A 145 -9.96 12.85 -30.99
C GLU A 145 -9.59 13.94 -29.97
N GLY A 146 -9.93 13.72 -28.69
CA GLY A 146 -9.60 14.65 -27.61
C GLY A 146 -8.09 14.85 -27.45
N HIS A 147 -7.29 13.78 -27.57
CA HIS A 147 -5.83 13.92 -27.51
C HIS A 147 -5.31 14.77 -28.68
N LYS A 148 -5.81 14.56 -29.89
CA LYS A 148 -5.39 15.35 -31.07
C LYS A 148 -5.73 16.83 -30.93
N ASN A 149 -6.88 17.13 -30.32
CA ASN A 149 -7.34 18.50 -30.10
C ASN A 149 -6.70 19.15 -28.86
N GLY A 150 -6.10 18.36 -27.98
CA GLY A 150 -5.46 18.82 -26.75
C GLY A 150 -6.46 19.15 -25.63
N ASP A 151 -7.67 18.59 -25.68
CA ASP A 151 -8.77 18.78 -24.73
C ASP A 151 -9.24 17.48 -24.07
N LEU A 152 -8.45 16.40 -24.18
CA LEU A 152 -8.72 15.14 -23.51
C LEU A 152 -8.74 15.31 -21.98
N ASP A 153 -9.92 15.09 -21.38
CA ASP A 153 -10.01 14.83 -19.96
C ASP A 153 -9.39 13.47 -19.67
N HIS A 154 -8.42 13.44 -18.77
CA HIS A 154 -7.72 12.21 -18.43
C HIS A 154 -8.46 11.42 -17.34
N ALA A 155 -9.45 12.02 -16.66
CA ALA A 155 -10.29 11.32 -15.69
C ALA A 155 -11.10 10.21 -16.36
N ILE A 156 -11.79 10.50 -17.46
CA ILE A 156 -12.57 9.50 -18.22
C ILE A 156 -11.70 8.34 -18.73
N VAL A 157 -10.43 8.61 -19.05
CA VAL A 157 -9.48 7.55 -19.41
C VAL A 157 -9.19 6.66 -18.22
N VAL A 158 -8.96 7.24 -17.03
CA VAL A 158 -8.74 6.47 -15.80
C VAL A 158 -9.95 5.60 -15.47
N ASP A 159 -11.16 6.11 -15.65
CA ASP A 159 -12.40 5.39 -15.40
C ASP A 159 -12.52 4.16 -16.30
N LEU A 160 -12.31 4.32 -17.62
CA LEU A 160 -12.31 3.19 -18.55
C LEU A 160 -11.21 2.17 -18.19
N LEU A 161 -10.00 2.64 -17.85
CA LEU A 161 -8.90 1.76 -17.46
C LEU A 161 -9.21 0.98 -16.17
N MET A 162 -9.89 1.60 -15.21
CA MET A 162 -10.34 0.92 -13.99
C MET A 162 -11.47 -0.09 -14.28
N SER A 163 -12.44 0.26 -15.14
CA SER A 163 -13.46 -0.68 -15.63
C SER A 163 -12.83 -1.90 -16.32
N LEU A 164 -11.77 -1.69 -17.13
CA LEU A 164 -11.03 -2.81 -17.73
C LEU A 164 -10.28 -3.66 -16.69
N LEU A 165 -9.79 -3.06 -15.59
CA LEU A 165 -9.10 -3.79 -14.52
C LEU A 165 -10.04 -4.58 -13.62
N SER A 166 -11.30 -4.18 -13.47
CA SER A 166 -12.29 -4.91 -12.66
C SER A 166 -12.68 -6.24 -13.31
N ARG A 167 -12.56 -6.35 -14.64
CA ARG A 167 -12.91 -7.55 -15.41
C ARG A 167 -12.03 -8.77 -15.08
N HIS A 168 -12.61 -9.95 -15.33
CA HIS A 168 -12.03 -11.26 -14.99
C HIS A 168 -10.80 -11.62 -15.82
N HIS A 169 -10.69 -11.14 -17.07
CA HIS A 169 -9.61 -11.58 -17.94
C HIS A 169 -8.26 -10.93 -17.62
N LYS A 170 -7.24 -11.78 -17.41
CA LYS A 170 -5.88 -11.33 -17.05
C LYS A 170 -5.21 -10.44 -18.11
N TYR A 171 -5.62 -10.53 -19.38
CA TYR A 171 -5.01 -9.76 -20.46
C TYR A 171 -5.31 -8.25 -20.41
N HIS A 172 -6.38 -7.82 -19.73
CA HIS A 172 -6.68 -6.39 -19.56
C HIS A 172 -5.57 -5.65 -18.82
N LYS A 173 -4.96 -6.30 -17.82
CA LYS A 173 -3.87 -5.74 -17.01
C LYS A 173 -2.73 -5.19 -17.87
N ALA A 174 -2.31 -5.93 -18.90
CA ALA A 174 -1.21 -5.52 -19.77
C ALA A 174 -1.57 -4.29 -20.62
N LEU A 175 -2.77 -4.26 -21.19
CA LEU A 175 -3.27 -3.13 -21.96
C LEU A 175 -3.39 -1.88 -21.07
N VAL A 176 -4.00 -2.04 -19.90
CA VAL A 176 -4.18 -0.93 -18.95
C VAL A 176 -2.84 -0.39 -18.50
N TYR A 177 -1.88 -1.24 -18.12
CA TYR A 177 -0.58 -0.77 -17.64
C TYR A 177 0.21 -0.06 -18.73
N TYR A 178 0.10 -0.54 -19.97
CA TYR A 178 0.73 0.12 -21.12
C TYR A 178 0.18 1.54 -21.29
N VAL A 179 -1.15 1.69 -21.35
CA VAL A 179 -1.78 3.01 -21.53
C VAL A 179 -1.49 3.91 -20.34
N PHE A 180 -1.65 3.38 -19.12
CA PHE A 180 -1.49 4.14 -17.90
C PHE A 180 -0.07 4.69 -17.75
N ILE A 181 0.98 3.89 -18.01
CA ILE A 181 2.37 4.33 -17.91
C ILE A 181 2.68 5.47 -18.90
N GLU A 182 2.24 5.35 -20.15
CA GLU A 182 2.42 6.39 -21.18
C GLU A 182 1.70 7.70 -20.82
N MET A 183 0.60 7.60 -20.07
CA MET A 183 -0.23 8.72 -19.64
C MET A 183 0.30 9.46 -18.40
N ILE A 184 1.12 8.81 -17.55
CA ILE A 184 1.68 9.42 -16.31
C ILE A 184 2.26 10.85 -16.50
N PRO A 185 2.98 11.18 -17.59
CA PRO A 185 3.46 12.54 -17.85
C PRO A 185 2.39 13.64 -17.83
N GLU A 186 1.14 13.30 -18.14
CA GLU A 186 0.00 14.24 -18.30
C GLU A 186 -0.97 14.16 -17.12
N MET A 187 -0.82 13.15 -16.26
CA MET A 187 -1.66 12.95 -15.08
C MET A 187 -1.51 14.06 -14.03
N GLN A 188 -2.62 14.34 -13.35
CA GLN A 188 -2.72 15.22 -12.20
C GLN A 188 -2.99 14.41 -10.93
N VAL A 189 -2.77 15.04 -9.78
CA VAL A 189 -2.99 14.45 -8.45
C VAL A 189 -4.43 13.95 -8.28
N ASP A 190 -5.42 14.64 -8.85
CA ASP A 190 -6.83 14.28 -8.69
C ASP A 190 -7.18 12.94 -9.35
N HIS A 191 -6.49 12.55 -10.43
CA HIS A 191 -6.63 11.21 -11.01
C HIS A 191 -6.16 10.11 -10.05
N LEU A 192 -5.11 10.37 -9.27
CA LEU A 192 -4.61 9.40 -8.28
C LEU A 192 -5.52 9.32 -7.05
N LYS A 193 -6.15 10.45 -6.68
CA LYS A 193 -7.16 10.45 -5.62
C LYS A 193 -8.38 9.64 -6.03
N HIS A 194 -8.82 9.74 -7.28
CA HIS A 194 -9.91 8.92 -7.80
C HIS A 194 -9.61 7.41 -7.65
N ILE A 195 -8.43 6.96 -8.07
CA ILE A 195 -8.00 5.57 -7.87
C ILE A 195 -7.97 5.20 -6.38
N LEU A 196 -7.54 6.13 -5.52
CA LEU A 196 -7.48 5.91 -4.07
C LEU A 196 -8.86 5.85 -3.42
N GLU A 197 -9.84 6.60 -3.92
CA GLU A 197 -11.24 6.53 -3.48
C GLU A 197 -11.77 5.11 -3.70
N THR A 198 -11.53 4.54 -4.88
CA THR A 198 -11.85 3.12 -5.17
C THR A 198 -11.13 2.17 -4.23
N ILE A 199 -9.84 2.40 -3.93
CA ILE A 199 -9.11 1.56 -2.98
C ILE A 199 -9.71 1.61 -1.58
N SER A 200 -10.21 2.77 -1.17
CA SER A 200 -10.69 3.06 0.19
C SER A 200 -12.15 2.67 0.41
N MET A 201 -12.91 2.47 -0.66
CA MET A 201 -14.31 2.09 -0.63
C MET A 201 -14.50 0.76 0.15
N PRO A 202 -15.47 0.68 1.08
CA PRO A 202 -15.84 -0.56 1.78
C PRO A 202 -16.22 -1.68 0.81
N ASP A 203 -16.06 -2.93 1.24
CA ASP A 203 -16.38 -4.09 0.39
C ASP A 203 -17.89 -4.10 0.05
N GLU A 204 -18.75 -3.72 0.99
CA GLU A 204 -20.21 -3.68 0.81
C GLU A 204 -20.66 -2.64 -0.24
N GLU A 205 -19.98 -1.50 -0.31
CA GLU A 205 -20.27 -0.45 -1.29
C GLU A 205 -19.76 -0.85 -2.69
N MET A 206 -18.62 -1.55 -2.77
CA MET A 206 -18.15 -2.12 -4.04
C MET A 206 -19.03 -3.26 -4.54
N MET A 207 -19.66 -4.04 -3.65
CA MET A 207 -20.62 -5.07 -4.03
C MET A 207 -21.89 -4.48 -4.62
N LYS A 208 -22.46 -3.45 -3.98
CA LYS A 208 -23.66 -2.76 -4.51
C LYS A 208 -23.43 -2.15 -5.89
N ASN A 209 -22.26 -1.56 -6.11
CA ASN A 209 -21.89 -1.02 -7.43
C ASN A 209 -21.56 -2.09 -8.47
N ALA A 210 -21.31 -3.34 -8.07
CA ALA A 210 -21.14 -4.47 -8.99
C ALA A 210 -22.49 -5.09 -9.38
N ASP A 211 -23.47 -5.05 -8.47
CA ASP A 211 -24.84 -5.55 -8.70
C ASP A 211 -25.75 -4.50 -9.39
N ASP A 212 -25.38 -3.22 -9.45
CA ASP A 212 -26.15 -2.21 -10.22
C ASP A 212 -26.01 -2.36 -11.76
N GLU A 213 -25.22 -3.33 -12.24
CA GLU A 213 -25.27 -3.84 -13.62
C GLU A 213 -26.13 -5.10 -13.79
N ASP A 214 -26.66 -5.71 -12.71
CA ASP A 214 -27.62 -6.83 -12.75
C ASP A 214 -28.48 -6.90 -11.45
N ASP A 215 -29.68 -6.32 -11.55
CA ASP A 215 -30.88 -6.40 -10.71
C ASP A 215 -30.80 -6.78 -9.20
N GLU A 216 -31.35 -5.86 -8.40
CA GLU A 216 -31.68 -5.88 -6.96
C GLU A 216 -31.98 -7.26 -6.33
N LEU A 217 -31.29 -7.59 -5.22
CA LEU A 217 -31.82 -8.51 -4.20
C LEU A 217 -31.72 -7.93 -2.77
N GLU A 218 -32.85 -8.05 -2.07
CA GLU A 218 -33.16 -7.46 -0.76
C GLU A 218 -32.23 -7.94 0.39
N GLU A 219 -31.97 -7.01 1.31
CA GLU A 219 -31.29 -7.23 2.59
C GLU A 219 -31.96 -8.35 3.40
N ILE A 220 -31.21 -9.42 3.74
CA ILE A 220 -31.59 -10.35 4.80
C ILE A 220 -30.66 -10.12 5.99
N ASP A 221 -31.28 -9.68 7.08
CA ASP A 221 -30.80 -9.40 8.44
C ASP A 221 -29.67 -10.34 8.92
N GLU A 222 -28.53 -9.77 9.31
CA GLU A 222 -27.45 -10.46 10.03
C GLU A 222 -27.85 -10.65 11.49
N ASP A 223 -28.44 -11.79 11.84
CA ASP A 223 -28.51 -12.23 13.24
C ASP A 223 -28.47 -13.76 13.35
N MET A 224 -27.27 -14.33 13.26
CA MET A 224 -26.97 -15.63 13.86
C MET A 224 -25.50 -15.71 14.25
N GLU A 225 -25.25 -15.31 15.50
CA GLU A 225 -24.09 -15.74 16.29
C GLU A 225 -23.95 -17.28 16.21
N ALA A 226 -22.77 -17.75 15.81
CA ALA A 226 -22.36 -19.12 16.03
C ALA A 226 -21.08 -19.09 16.88
N GLU A 227 -21.28 -19.46 18.15
CA GLU A 227 -20.26 -19.87 19.11
C GLU A 227 -19.30 -20.90 18.47
N ASP A 228 -18.00 -20.72 18.64
CA ASP A 228 -17.13 -21.88 18.83
C ASP A 228 -16.02 -21.55 19.84
N GLU A 229 -15.99 -22.36 20.89
CA GLU A 229 -15.11 -22.28 22.03
C GLU A 229 -13.75 -22.94 21.73
N GLU A 230 -12.71 -22.23 22.16
CA GLU A 230 -11.42 -22.71 22.69
C GLU A 230 -10.76 -24.00 22.14
N ALA A 231 -9.58 -23.80 21.53
CA ALA A 231 -8.37 -24.55 21.90
C ALA A 231 -7.09 -23.72 21.68
N GLU A 232 -6.47 -23.25 22.78
CA GLU A 232 -5.04 -22.92 22.90
C GLU A 232 -4.21 -24.22 22.63
N ASP A 233 -2.94 -24.28 22.23
CA ASP A 233 -1.77 -23.39 22.34
C ASP A 233 -0.62 -23.96 21.45
N GLU A 234 0.38 -23.12 21.14
CA GLU A 234 1.75 -23.37 20.66
C GLU A 234 1.96 -24.11 19.30
N GLU A 235 2.87 -23.76 18.40
CA GLU A 235 4.18 -23.11 18.51
C GLU A 235 4.59 -22.59 17.11
N ALA A 236 5.33 -21.48 17.09
CA ALA A 236 5.84 -20.82 15.88
C ALA A 236 6.89 -21.66 15.12
N LYS A 237 6.72 -21.83 13.80
CA LYS A 237 7.84 -21.89 12.84
C LYS A 237 7.48 -21.28 11.49
N GLU A 238 8.45 -20.52 11.00
CA GLU A 238 8.58 -19.85 9.71
C GLU A 238 8.26 -20.79 8.54
N GLU A 239 7.39 -20.37 7.64
CA GLU A 239 7.38 -20.87 6.26
C GLU A 239 7.47 -19.71 5.28
N GLU A 240 8.42 -19.91 4.37
CA GLU A 240 8.79 -19.03 3.28
C GLU A 240 7.62 -18.92 2.29
N SER A 241 7.33 -17.69 1.89
CA SER A 241 6.41 -17.36 0.80
C SER A 241 7.00 -17.88 -0.52
N GLU A 242 6.70 -19.12 -0.89
CA GLU A 242 6.80 -19.57 -2.27
C GLU A 242 5.52 -19.19 -3.02
N ASP A 243 5.71 -18.47 -4.13
CA ASP A 243 4.71 -18.18 -5.15
C ASP A 243 4.13 -19.50 -5.69
N GLU A 244 2.89 -19.83 -5.35
CA GLU A 244 2.09 -20.79 -6.10
C GLU A 244 0.91 -20.05 -6.75
N ASP A 245 1.12 -19.72 -8.03
CA ASP A 245 0.07 -19.43 -9.00
C ASP A 245 -0.82 -20.69 -9.14
N GLU A 246 -1.84 -20.83 -8.30
CA GLU A 246 -2.92 -21.79 -8.53
C GLU A 246 -3.85 -21.25 -9.63
N GLU A 247 -3.75 -21.85 -10.81
CA GLU A 247 -4.74 -21.72 -11.89
C GLU A 247 -6.07 -22.33 -11.44
N MET A 248 -6.99 -21.51 -10.91
CA MET A 248 -8.40 -21.92 -10.81
C MET A 248 -9.05 -21.88 -12.20
N GLU A 249 -9.46 -23.05 -12.69
CA GLU A 249 -10.39 -23.19 -13.81
C GLU A 249 -11.78 -22.77 -13.32
N VAL A 250 -12.31 -21.71 -13.93
CA VAL A 250 -13.69 -21.26 -13.76
C VAL A 250 -14.54 -22.03 -14.78
N ASP A 251 -15.52 -22.78 -14.29
CA ASP A 251 -16.60 -23.34 -15.11
C ASP A 251 -17.58 -22.19 -15.34
N GLU A 252 -17.68 -21.73 -16.59
CA GLU A 252 -18.63 -20.70 -17.04
C GLU A 252 -20.00 -21.37 -17.22
N ASP A 253 -20.82 -21.39 -16.16
CA ASP A 253 -22.24 -21.68 -16.29
C ASP A 253 -23.02 -20.36 -16.36
N ASP A 254 -23.59 -20.16 -17.55
CA ASP A 254 -24.63 -19.24 -18.04
C ASP A 254 -25.59 -18.71 -16.94
N ASP A 255 -25.50 -17.42 -16.60
CA ASP A 255 -26.51 -16.71 -15.79
C ASP A 255 -27.24 -15.69 -16.66
N ASP A 256 -28.48 -16.04 -17.04
CA ASP A 256 -29.46 -15.15 -17.65
C ASP A 256 -30.86 -15.50 -17.06
N ALA A 257 -31.26 -14.76 -16.00
CA ALA A 257 -32.61 -14.57 -15.44
C ALA A 257 -33.41 -15.76 -14.81
N PRO A 258 -34.68 -15.52 -14.40
CA PRO A 258 -35.24 -15.43 -13.03
C PRO A 258 -35.47 -16.77 -12.29
N ILE A 259 -35.40 -16.76 -10.94
CA ILE A 259 -35.61 -17.90 -9.99
C ILE A 259 -35.00 -19.23 -10.50
N ASP A 260 -33.84 -19.62 -9.95
CA ASP A 260 -33.10 -20.86 -10.26
C ASP A 260 -34.05 -22.01 -10.67
N PRO A 261 -34.12 -22.36 -11.98
CA PRO A 261 -35.00 -23.41 -12.49
C PRO A 261 -34.75 -24.75 -11.81
N LYS A 262 -33.54 -24.96 -11.28
CA LYS A 262 -33.13 -26.13 -10.51
C LYS A 262 -33.67 -26.08 -9.09
N LEU A 263 -33.71 -24.91 -8.44
CA LEU A 263 -34.42 -24.71 -7.17
C LEU A 263 -35.93 -24.95 -7.34
N LEU A 264 -36.54 -24.40 -8.39
CA LEU A 264 -37.95 -24.62 -8.72
C LEU A 264 -38.27 -26.07 -9.06
N ALA A 265 -37.38 -26.76 -9.78
CA ALA A 265 -37.50 -28.19 -10.06
C ALA A 265 -37.34 -29.04 -8.79
N ASN A 266 -36.35 -28.73 -7.94
CA ASN A 266 -36.11 -29.43 -6.67
C ASN A 266 -37.24 -29.17 -5.66
N LEU A 267 -37.82 -27.97 -5.63
CA LEU A 267 -38.99 -27.64 -4.82
C LEU A 267 -40.23 -28.37 -5.32
N LYS A 268 -40.46 -28.42 -6.66
CA LYS A 268 -41.56 -29.19 -7.25
C LYS A 268 -41.41 -30.70 -7.03
N GLU A 269 -40.18 -31.21 -7.08
CA GLU A 269 -39.87 -32.60 -6.78
C GLU A 269 -40.06 -32.92 -5.28
N ALA A 270 -39.72 -31.98 -4.39
CA ALA A 270 -39.89 -32.13 -2.94
C ALA A 270 -41.36 -31.98 -2.47
N LEU A 271 -42.15 -31.12 -3.11
CA LEU A 271 -43.58 -30.88 -2.78
C LEU A 271 -44.54 -31.84 -3.50
N GLY A 272 -44.09 -32.53 -4.54
CA GLY A 272 -44.89 -33.49 -5.31
C GLY A 272 -46.16 -32.89 -5.94
N ASP A 273 -47.11 -33.76 -6.31
CA ASP A 273 -48.37 -33.46 -7.03
C ASP A 273 -49.41 -32.66 -6.20
N ALA A 274 -49.00 -32.09 -5.05
CA ALA A 274 -49.87 -31.38 -4.12
C ALA A 274 -50.25 -29.95 -4.57
N VAL A 275 -49.62 -29.43 -5.64
CA VAL A 275 -49.80 -28.04 -6.11
C VAL A 275 -50.85 -27.91 -7.22
N ASP A 276 -51.20 -28.99 -7.94
CA ASP A 276 -52.07 -28.94 -9.13
C ASP A 276 -53.51 -29.47 -8.91
N LYS A 277 -54.06 -29.38 -7.69
CA LYS A 277 -55.46 -29.76 -7.42
C LYS A 277 -56.31 -28.60 -6.92
N ASP A 278 -56.63 -27.69 -7.83
CA ASP A 278 -57.88 -26.91 -7.81
C ASP A 278 -58.73 -27.38 -9.01
N ASP A 279 -59.62 -28.36 -8.81
CA ASP A 279 -61.07 -28.20 -8.99
C ASP A 279 -61.85 -29.52 -8.73
N GLU A 280 -62.78 -29.43 -7.77
CA GLU A 280 -64.01 -30.21 -7.55
C GLU A 280 -63.98 -31.76 -7.55
N SER A 281 -63.95 -32.38 -6.36
CA SER A 281 -65.10 -33.12 -5.76
C SER A 281 -64.70 -33.94 -4.52
N ASP A 282 -65.48 -33.76 -3.44
CA ASP A 282 -65.41 -34.45 -2.14
C ASP A 282 -65.61 -35.97 -2.24
N GLU A 283 -64.74 -36.75 -1.60
CA GLU A 283 -65.03 -37.59 -0.42
C GLU A 283 -63.90 -38.63 -0.17
N GLU A 284 -63.32 -38.55 1.02
CA GLU A 284 -62.67 -39.65 1.77
C GLU A 284 -61.48 -40.41 1.12
N SER A 285 -60.27 -39.85 1.20
CA SER A 285 -59.13 -40.62 1.72
C SER A 285 -58.26 -39.75 2.65
N SER A 286 -58.51 -39.92 3.94
CA SER A 286 -57.56 -39.63 5.01
C SER A 286 -56.44 -40.68 4.91
N ASP A 287 -55.57 -40.56 3.92
CA ASP A 287 -54.31 -41.29 3.94
C ASP A 287 -53.37 -40.53 4.88
N GLU A 288 -53.17 -41.12 6.05
CA GLU A 288 -52.13 -40.74 7.02
C GLU A 288 -50.81 -40.60 6.24
N LEU A 289 -50.40 -39.35 5.99
CA LEU A 289 -49.03 -39.07 5.58
C LEU A 289 -48.15 -39.55 6.72
N ASP A 290 -47.49 -40.69 6.49
CA ASP A 290 -46.52 -41.30 7.40
C ASP A 290 -45.58 -40.22 7.94
N ASP A 291 -45.43 -40.10 9.26
CA ASP A 291 -44.56 -39.11 9.92
C ASP A 291 -43.12 -39.19 9.35
N GLU A 292 -42.71 -40.38 8.89
CA GLU A 292 -41.42 -40.60 8.25
C GLU A 292 -41.33 -40.02 6.82
N ALA A 293 -42.45 -39.90 6.11
CA ALA A 293 -42.51 -39.23 4.81
C ALA A 293 -42.50 -37.70 4.95
N MET A 294 -43.13 -37.16 6.01
CA MET A 294 -43.10 -35.73 6.32
C MET A 294 -41.68 -35.26 6.68
N LEU A 295 -40.95 -36.04 7.49
CA LEU A 295 -39.54 -35.77 7.82
C LEU A 295 -38.62 -35.82 6.60
N LYS A 296 -38.86 -36.74 5.66
CA LYS A 296 -38.09 -36.83 4.41
C LYS A 296 -38.30 -35.63 3.50
N MET A 297 -39.52 -35.08 3.43
CA MET A 297 -39.79 -33.85 2.68
C MET A 297 -39.08 -32.64 3.32
N ASP A 298 -39.11 -32.50 4.64
CA ASP A 298 -38.38 -31.45 5.36
C ASP A 298 -36.86 -31.54 5.16
N ASP A 299 -36.29 -32.76 5.21
CA ASP A 299 -34.87 -32.99 4.95
C ASP A 299 -34.47 -32.64 3.51
N MET A 300 -35.33 -32.93 2.53
CA MET A 300 -35.11 -32.57 1.12
C MET A 300 -35.19 -31.07 0.89
N LEU A 301 -36.17 -30.38 1.50
CA LEU A 301 -36.28 -28.92 1.46
C LEU A 301 -35.08 -28.26 2.13
N ALA A 302 -34.65 -28.75 3.29
CA ALA A 302 -33.46 -28.26 3.99
C ALA A 302 -32.18 -28.47 3.17
N ASN A 303 -32.08 -29.55 2.39
CA ASN A 303 -30.95 -29.77 1.48
C ASN A 303 -30.98 -28.80 0.30
N ALA A 304 -32.15 -28.54 -0.30
CA ALA A 304 -32.30 -27.58 -1.39
C ALA A 304 -31.96 -26.15 -0.94
N PHE A 305 -32.42 -25.74 0.24
CA PHE A 305 -32.03 -24.46 0.84
C PHE A 305 -30.54 -24.42 1.17
N ARG A 306 -29.96 -25.48 1.75
CA ARG A 306 -28.51 -25.55 2.02
C ARG A 306 -27.67 -25.42 0.76
N GLU A 307 -28.06 -26.07 -0.33
CA GLU A 307 -27.36 -25.99 -1.62
C GLU A 307 -27.48 -24.58 -2.22
N HIS A 308 -28.67 -23.99 -2.20
CA HIS A 308 -28.89 -22.62 -2.65
C HIS A 308 -28.07 -21.61 -1.83
N PHE A 309 -28.17 -21.63 -0.51
CA PHE A 309 -27.37 -20.78 0.37
C PHE A 309 -25.86 -21.06 0.28
N ALA A 310 -25.44 -22.27 -0.09
CA ALA A 310 -24.03 -22.57 -0.36
C ALA A 310 -23.56 -21.97 -1.69
N LYS A 311 -24.38 -22.01 -2.75
CA LYS A 311 -24.10 -21.36 -4.03
C LYS A 311 -24.07 -19.84 -3.89
N THR A 312 -25.05 -19.24 -3.22
CA THR A 312 -25.08 -17.80 -2.94
C THR A 312 -23.86 -17.37 -2.13
N ARG A 313 -23.48 -18.13 -1.08
CA ARG A 313 -22.25 -17.86 -0.30
C ARG A 313 -20.98 -18.02 -1.14
N LYS A 314 -20.94 -18.99 -2.05
CA LYS A 314 -19.81 -19.20 -2.97
C LYS A 314 -19.66 -18.04 -3.94
N SER A 315 -20.76 -17.62 -4.58
CA SER A 315 -20.83 -16.46 -5.47
C SER A 315 -20.44 -15.17 -4.74
N GLN A 316 -20.98 -14.91 -3.53
CA GLN A 316 -20.56 -13.77 -2.71
C GLN A 316 -19.07 -13.79 -2.37
N LYS A 317 -18.52 -14.97 -2.04
CA LYS A 317 -17.09 -15.13 -1.76
C LYS A 317 -16.24 -14.87 -3.02
N GLU A 318 -16.66 -15.36 -4.17
CA GLU A 318 -16.01 -15.12 -5.46
C GLU A 318 -16.05 -13.62 -5.81
N ASN A 319 -17.18 -12.94 -5.63
CA ASN A 319 -17.32 -11.49 -5.81
C ASN A 319 -16.42 -10.68 -4.86
N LEU A 320 -16.35 -11.05 -3.58
CA LEU A 320 -15.41 -10.43 -2.63
C LEU A 320 -13.96 -10.62 -3.07
N GLU A 321 -13.61 -11.80 -3.58
CA GLU A 321 -12.27 -12.06 -4.09
C GLU A 321 -11.98 -11.20 -5.32
N HIS A 322 -12.93 -11.06 -6.24
CA HIS A 322 -12.82 -10.17 -7.40
C HIS A 322 -12.63 -8.71 -6.99
N ILE A 323 -13.41 -8.20 -6.04
CA ILE A 323 -13.26 -6.84 -5.48
C ILE A 323 -11.86 -6.66 -4.88
N ARG A 324 -11.38 -7.64 -4.10
CA ARG A 324 -10.04 -7.60 -3.51
C ARG A 324 -8.95 -7.60 -4.57
N GLN A 325 -9.06 -8.44 -5.60
CA GLN A 325 -8.12 -8.48 -6.71
C GLN A 325 -8.12 -7.16 -7.50
N PHE A 326 -9.29 -6.59 -7.77
CA PHE A 326 -9.44 -5.28 -8.39
C PHE A 326 -8.77 -4.17 -7.55
N ARG A 327 -9.00 -4.15 -6.23
CA ARG A 327 -8.34 -3.24 -5.30
C ARG A 327 -6.81 -3.37 -5.37
N MET A 328 -6.28 -4.61 -5.45
CA MET A 328 -4.84 -4.83 -5.61
C MET A 328 -4.30 -4.32 -6.94
N LYS A 329 -5.05 -4.48 -8.04
CA LYS A 329 -4.72 -3.89 -9.35
C LYS A 329 -4.72 -2.35 -9.28
N CYS A 330 -5.62 -1.73 -8.52
CA CYS A 330 -5.62 -0.28 -8.29
C CYS A 330 -4.37 0.18 -7.50
N PHE A 331 -3.94 -0.56 -6.48
CA PHE A 331 -2.67 -0.28 -5.79
C PHE A 331 -1.48 -0.34 -6.75
N ASP A 332 -1.46 -1.32 -7.66
CA ASP A 332 -0.41 -1.41 -8.66
C ASP A 332 -0.34 -0.16 -9.55
N LEU A 333 -1.47 0.46 -9.93
CA LEU A 333 -1.48 1.74 -10.65
C LEU A 333 -0.77 2.85 -9.87
N ILE A 334 -1.01 2.95 -8.57
CA ILE A 334 -0.28 3.91 -7.71
C ILE A 334 1.22 3.59 -7.69
N VAL A 335 1.59 2.31 -7.59
CA VAL A 335 2.99 1.89 -7.64
C VAL A 335 3.64 2.23 -8.99
N LEU A 336 2.93 2.11 -10.11
CA LEU A 336 3.41 2.52 -11.44
C LEU A 336 3.75 4.02 -11.47
N VAL A 337 2.85 4.87 -10.95
CA VAL A 337 3.06 6.33 -10.87
C VAL A 337 4.28 6.67 -10.03
N LEU A 338 4.40 6.07 -8.84
CA LEU A 338 5.55 6.30 -7.94
C LEU A 338 6.87 5.75 -8.51
N SER A 339 6.80 4.75 -9.38
CA SER A 339 7.96 4.16 -10.06
C SER A 339 8.39 4.96 -11.29
N HIS A 340 7.49 5.75 -11.88
CA HIS A 340 7.74 6.57 -13.07
C HIS A 340 8.41 7.91 -12.71
N GLU A 341 9.34 8.37 -13.56
CA GLU A 341 10.17 9.54 -13.27
C GLU A 341 9.36 10.83 -13.07
N LYS A 342 8.36 11.07 -13.93
CA LYS A 342 7.49 12.24 -13.83
C LYS A 342 6.44 12.11 -12.72
N GLY A 343 6.04 10.88 -12.39
CA GLY A 343 4.99 10.59 -11.41
C GLY A 343 5.42 10.79 -9.95
N ARG A 344 6.73 10.64 -9.66
CA ARG A 344 7.29 10.86 -8.32
C ARG A 344 7.01 12.23 -7.72
N SER A 345 6.80 13.25 -8.55
CA SER A 345 6.47 14.60 -8.09
C SER A 345 5.15 14.67 -7.33
N MET A 346 4.24 13.70 -7.56
CA MET A 346 2.93 13.59 -6.90
C MET A 346 2.99 12.81 -5.57
N ALA A 347 4.13 12.18 -5.24
CA ALA A 347 4.27 11.40 -4.00
C ALA A 347 3.90 12.16 -2.70
N PRO A 348 4.24 13.45 -2.52
CA PRO A 348 3.87 14.21 -1.31
C PRO A 348 2.36 14.36 -1.12
N ASP A 349 1.61 14.42 -2.22
CA ASP A 349 0.15 14.56 -2.19
C ASP A 349 -0.55 13.23 -1.84
N LEU A 350 0.17 12.11 -1.93
CA LEU A 350 -0.32 10.78 -1.53
C LEU A 350 0.01 10.42 -0.07
N ILE A 351 0.90 11.16 0.60
CA ILE A 351 1.34 10.83 1.97
C ILE A 351 0.15 10.79 2.95
N GLU A 352 -0.58 11.89 3.06
CA GLU A 352 -1.69 11.97 4.01
C GLU A 352 -2.81 10.97 3.68
N PRO A 353 -3.31 10.89 2.43
CA PRO A 353 -4.38 9.93 2.09
C PRO A 353 -4.01 8.48 2.41
N PHE A 354 -2.77 8.05 2.10
CA PHE A 354 -2.34 6.68 2.40
C PHE A 354 -2.12 6.45 3.90
N VAL A 355 -1.63 7.44 4.65
CA VAL A 355 -1.51 7.33 6.11
C VAL A 355 -2.89 7.24 6.75
N ALA A 356 -3.89 7.97 6.24
CA ALA A 356 -5.28 7.89 6.67
C ALA A 356 -5.86 6.50 6.37
N LEU A 357 -5.73 6.00 5.14
CA LEU A 357 -6.16 4.65 4.74
C LEU A 357 -5.53 3.57 5.63
N THR A 358 -4.21 3.65 5.87
CA THR A 358 -3.50 2.65 6.68
C THR A 358 -3.93 2.70 8.16
N LYS A 359 -4.25 3.89 8.67
CA LYS A 359 -4.82 4.07 10.01
C LYS A 359 -6.24 3.50 10.11
N GLU A 360 -7.01 3.63 9.05
CA GLU A 360 -8.40 3.17 8.99
C GLU A 360 -8.50 1.65 8.88
N THR A 361 -7.70 1.05 8.01
CA THR A 361 -7.62 -0.43 7.85
C THR A 361 -7.32 -1.14 9.18
N LEU A 362 -6.50 -0.56 10.06
CA LEU A 362 -6.29 -1.11 11.42
C LEU A 362 -7.57 -1.27 12.27
N LYS A 363 -8.68 -0.64 11.86
CA LYS A 363 -9.99 -0.74 12.54
C LYS A 363 -10.99 -1.60 11.77
N ARG A 364 -10.74 -1.89 10.49
CA ARG A 364 -11.66 -2.63 9.62
C ARG A 364 -11.32 -4.14 9.69
N PRO A 365 -12.31 -5.03 9.89
CA PRO A 365 -12.07 -6.47 9.81
C PRO A 365 -11.62 -6.86 8.39
N ASN A 366 -10.88 -7.97 8.27
CA ASN A 366 -10.47 -8.58 6.98
C ASN A 366 -9.69 -7.64 6.02
N SER A 367 -8.98 -6.66 6.57
CA SER A 367 -8.29 -5.62 5.78
C SER A 367 -6.77 -5.76 5.80
N GLU A 368 -6.23 -6.92 6.21
CA GLU A 368 -4.79 -7.15 6.36
C GLU A 368 -4.02 -6.96 5.05
N SER A 369 -4.59 -7.41 3.93
CA SER A 369 -3.99 -7.25 2.59
C SER A 369 -3.92 -5.78 2.17
N VAL A 370 -4.98 -5.01 2.43
CA VAL A 370 -5.06 -3.57 2.16
C VAL A 370 -4.09 -2.80 3.06
N PHE A 371 -4.04 -3.13 4.36
CA PHE A 371 -3.09 -2.56 5.30
C PHE A 371 -1.64 -2.80 4.84
N LYS A 372 -1.30 -4.05 4.50
CA LYS A 372 0.04 -4.41 4.02
C LYS A 372 0.39 -3.63 2.77
N ARG A 373 -0.52 -3.57 1.78
CA ARG A 373 -0.26 -2.88 0.51
C ARG A 373 -0.16 -1.37 0.65
N ALA A 374 -1.01 -0.76 1.49
CA ALA A 374 -0.94 0.67 1.79
C ALA A 374 0.36 1.03 2.53
N LYS A 375 0.81 0.18 3.47
CA LYS A 375 2.10 0.31 4.12
C LYS A 375 3.25 0.20 3.11
N ASP A 376 3.23 -0.77 2.20
CA ASP A 376 4.27 -0.93 1.17
C ASP A 376 4.40 0.33 0.30
N VAL A 377 3.28 0.98 -0.04
CA VAL A 377 3.29 2.26 -0.77
C VAL A 377 3.95 3.36 0.05
N LEU A 378 3.63 3.47 1.35
CA LEU A 378 4.23 4.47 2.24
C LEU A 378 5.73 4.20 2.49
N ASP A 379 6.14 2.93 2.56
CA ASP A 379 7.54 2.51 2.64
C ASP A 379 8.29 2.85 1.34
N MET A 380 7.64 2.69 0.19
CA MET A 380 8.19 3.13 -1.09
C MET A 380 8.39 4.65 -1.12
N ILE A 381 7.41 5.43 -0.65
CA ILE A 381 7.49 6.89 -0.55
C ILE A 381 8.61 7.31 0.41
N SER A 382 8.63 6.78 1.64
CA SER A 382 9.60 7.17 2.68
C SER A 382 11.05 6.91 2.28
N ASN A 383 11.29 5.92 1.41
CA ASN A 383 12.60 5.56 0.89
C ASN A 383 12.97 6.21 -0.46
N MET A 384 12.12 7.12 -0.99
CA MET A 384 12.41 7.80 -2.25
C MET A 384 13.67 8.65 -2.17
N ARG A 385 14.51 8.52 -3.20
CA ARG A 385 15.72 9.34 -3.37
C ARG A 385 15.48 10.40 -4.42
N LYS A 386 16.09 11.57 -4.22
CA LYS A 386 16.04 12.72 -5.15
C LYS A 386 14.61 13.23 -5.40
N LEU A 387 13.74 13.14 -4.40
CA LEU A 387 12.43 13.79 -4.44
C LEU A 387 12.66 15.31 -4.40
N VAL A 388 12.28 16.02 -5.46
CA VAL A 388 12.39 17.47 -5.55
C VAL A 388 11.01 18.06 -5.35
N ILE A 389 10.83 18.78 -4.25
CA ILE A 389 9.55 19.35 -3.84
C ILE A 389 9.74 20.80 -3.41
N SER A 390 8.74 21.63 -3.67
CA SER A 390 8.80 23.05 -3.27
C SER A 390 8.69 23.18 -1.75
N GLU A 391 9.27 24.26 -1.19
CA GLU A 391 9.14 24.58 0.25
C GLU A 391 7.66 24.61 0.69
N LYS A 392 6.77 25.15 -0.14
CA LYS A 392 5.33 25.22 0.14
C LYS A 392 4.70 23.82 0.23
N GLN A 393 5.05 22.92 -0.68
CA GLN A 393 4.55 21.53 -0.64
C GLN A 393 5.06 20.78 0.58
N VAL A 394 6.36 20.93 0.93
CA VAL A 394 6.92 20.32 2.15
C VAL A 394 6.13 20.73 3.38
N LEU A 395 5.90 22.04 3.56
CA LEU A 395 5.20 22.56 4.72
C LEU A 395 3.75 22.06 4.78
N LYS A 396 3.04 22.07 3.64
CA LYS A 396 1.67 21.54 3.55
C LYS A 396 1.62 20.04 3.91
N SER A 397 2.51 19.23 3.34
CA SER A 397 2.57 17.79 3.64
C SER A 397 2.92 17.52 5.11
N LEU A 398 3.76 18.35 5.74
CA LEU A 398 4.08 18.24 7.17
C LEU A 398 2.90 18.62 8.07
N GLU A 399 2.12 19.63 7.70
CA GLU A 399 0.90 20.01 8.41
C GLU A 399 -0.13 18.88 8.38
N HIS A 400 -0.41 18.36 7.18
CA HIS A 400 -1.34 17.24 7.02
C HIS A 400 -0.85 15.97 7.71
N LEU A 401 0.46 15.65 7.63
CA LEU A 401 1.05 14.51 8.32
C LEU A 401 0.91 14.65 9.85
N ASN A 402 1.07 15.85 10.39
CA ASN A 402 0.84 16.12 11.80
C ASN A 402 -0.62 15.83 12.18
N GLU A 403 -1.58 16.34 11.41
CA GLU A 403 -3.02 16.16 11.65
C GLU A 403 -3.45 14.69 11.62
N VAL A 404 -3.06 13.95 10.58
CA VAL A 404 -3.45 12.54 10.44
C VAL A 404 -2.80 11.64 11.51
N SER A 405 -1.58 12.00 11.97
CA SER A 405 -0.81 11.23 12.95
C SER A 405 -1.29 11.37 14.40
N VAL A 406 -2.20 12.30 14.69
CA VAL A 406 -2.73 12.50 16.04
C VAL A 406 -3.38 11.22 16.57
N GLY A 407 -3.00 10.84 17.79
CA GLY A 407 -3.55 9.68 18.49
C GLY A 407 -3.01 8.32 18.01
N MET A 408 -2.01 8.30 17.13
CA MET A 408 -1.40 7.03 16.68
C MET A 408 -0.62 6.34 17.80
N THR A 409 -0.99 5.09 18.09
CA THR A 409 -0.33 4.24 19.10
C THR A 409 0.39 3.04 18.50
N ASN A 410 -0.02 2.58 17.31
CA ASN A 410 0.55 1.42 16.64
C ASN A 410 2.05 1.65 16.30
N PRO A 411 2.98 0.75 16.72
CA PRO A 411 4.41 0.91 16.49
C PRO A 411 4.82 0.99 15.01
N ALA A 412 4.21 0.18 14.13
CA ALA A 412 4.53 0.20 12.70
C ALA A 412 4.13 1.53 12.05
N MET A 413 2.98 2.08 12.42
CA MET A 413 2.54 3.42 11.98
C MET A 413 3.49 4.51 12.45
N LYS A 414 3.96 4.42 13.71
CA LYS A 414 4.92 5.37 14.27
C LYS A 414 6.25 5.37 13.51
N GLU A 415 6.79 4.20 13.22
CA GLU A 415 8.00 4.04 12.43
C GLU A 415 7.83 4.61 11.01
N MET A 416 6.70 4.34 10.38
CA MET A 416 6.36 4.87 9.07
C MET A 416 6.30 6.41 9.04
N VAL A 417 5.64 7.04 10.04
CA VAL A 417 5.63 8.51 10.18
C VAL A 417 7.03 9.06 10.41
N ALA A 418 7.89 8.35 11.15
CA ALA A 418 9.30 8.72 11.32
C ALA A 418 10.03 8.79 9.96
N GLY A 419 9.84 7.77 9.11
CA GLY A 419 10.41 7.70 7.77
C GLY A 419 9.92 8.82 6.85
N LEU A 420 8.61 9.07 6.84
CA LEU A 420 8.00 10.15 6.06
C LEU A 420 8.48 11.55 6.52
N SER A 421 8.62 11.76 7.84
CA SER A 421 9.19 13.00 8.40
C SER A 421 10.64 13.21 7.94
N GLN A 422 11.46 12.15 7.96
CA GLN A 422 12.84 12.22 7.48
C GLN A 422 12.93 12.50 5.97
N LEU A 423 12.06 11.87 5.17
CA LEU A 423 11.95 12.13 3.74
C LEU A 423 11.62 13.60 3.48
N LEU A 424 10.53 14.12 4.05
CA LEU A 424 10.08 15.50 3.83
C LEU A 424 11.14 16.51 4.26
N PHE A 425 11.84 16.25 5.37
CA PHE A 425 12.94 17.10 5.80
C PHE A 425 14.08 17.11 4.78
N SER A 426 14.54 15.95 4.32
CA SER A 426 15.68 15.84 3.40
C SER A 426 15.37 16.23 1.96
N ALA A 427 14.13 16.03 1.50
CA ALA A 427 13.66 16.44 0.19
C ALA A 427 13.59 17.97 0.06
N SER A 428 13.59 18.71 1.17
CA SER A 428 13.70 20.17 1.18
C SER A 428 15.11 20.71 0.99
N PHE A 429 16.15 19.86 1.04
CA PHE A 429 17.53 20.33 1.04
C PHE A 429 17.94 20.99 -0.28
N ASP A 430 18.67 22.09 -0.18
CA ASP A 430 19.35 22.71 -1.32
C ASP A 430 20.58 21.90 -1.78
N SER A 431 21.28 22.41 -2.80
CA SER A 431 22.50 21.78 -3.33
C SER A 431 23.65 21.70 -2.31
N GLU A 432 23.60 22.47 -1.22
CA GLU A 432 24.56 22.42 -0.12
C GLU A 432 24.11 21.48 1.02
N GLY A 433 22.95 20.84 0.89
CA GLY A 433 22.40 19.96 1.92
C GLY A 433 21.74 20.70 3.09
N LYS A 434 21.26 21.92 2.88
CA LYS A 434 20.60 22.74 3.91
C LYS A 434 19.09 22.87 3.62
N PRO A 435 18.23 22.70 4.64
CA PRO A 435 16.80 22.92 4.49
C PRO A 435 16.46 24.42 4.50
N PRO A 436 15.31 24.82 3.93
CA PRO A 436 14.83 26.19 4.01
C PRO A 436 14.58 26.59 5.46
N ALA A 437 14.74 27.90 5.74
CA ALA A 437 14.57 28.43 7.09
C ALA A 437 13.15 28.18 7.65
N ALA A 438 12.12 28.19 6.80
CA ALA A 438 10.74 27.92 7.21
C ALA A 438 10.53 26.46 7.62
N VAL A 439 11.07 25.49 6.86
CA VAL A 439 11.01 24.05 7.19
C VAL A 439 11.76 23.78 8.49
N LYS A 440 12.95 24.38 8.66
CA LYS A 440 13.67 24.31 9.93
C LYS A 440 12.84 24.88 11.08
N LYS A 441 12.23 26.06 10.88
CA LYS A 441 11.34 26.73 11.86
C LYS A 441 10.12 25.88 12.22
N PHE A 442 9.57 25.16 11.25
CA PHE A 442 8.45 24.24 11.45
C PHE A 442 8.84 23.13 12.43
N TYR A 443 9.98 22.46 12.21
CA TYR A 443 10.44 21.41 13.13
C TYR A 443 10.82 21.91 14.52
N GLU A 444 11.23 23.18 14.69
CA GLU A 444 11.40 23.76 16.04
C GLU A 444 10.06 23.87 16.75
N LYS A 445 9.05 24.41 16.06
CA LYS A 445 7.70 24.56 16.63
C LYS A 445 7.08 23.21 16.93
N LEU A 446 7.31 22.22 16.07
CA LEU A 446 6.79 20.86 16.23
C LEU A 446 7.42 20.17 17.44
N LEU A 447 8.74 20.28 17.61
CA LEU A 447 9.42 19.77 18.81
C LEU A 447 8.96 20.50 20.07
N ASP A 448 8.80 21.83 20.02
CA ASP A 448 8.32 22.62 21.16
C ASP A 448 6.89 22.24 21.57
N ALA A 449 6.01 22.03 20.59
CA ALA A 449 4.65 21.57 20.81
C ALA A 449 4.67 20.18 21.44
N TYR A 450 5.44 19.24 20.86
CA TYR A 450 5.61 17.90 21.42
C TYR A 450 6.10 17.92 22.88
N MET A 451 7.07 18.77 23.22
CA MET A 451 7.58 18.86 24.60
C MET A 451 6.54 19.38 25.59
N LYS A 452 5.54 20.16 25.13
CA LYS A 452 4.53 20.83 25.97
C LYS A 452 3.17 20.15 25.98
N ASP A 453 2.77 19.49 24.89
CA ASP A 453 1.47 18.84 24.72
C ASP A 453 1.63 17.40 24.21
N ASP A 454 0.57 16.58 24.32
CA ASP A 454 0.58 15.19 23.82
C ASP A 454 -0.13 15.04 22.47
N LYS A 455 -0.34 16.13 21.73
CA LYS A 455 -1.05 16.10 20.45
C LYS A 455 -0.12 15.81 19.28
N VAL A 456 1.15 16.15 19.42
CA VAL A 456 2.17 15.86 18.42
C VAL A 456 2.74 14.46 18.62
N LEU A 457 2.86 13.69 17.54
CA LEU A 457 3.51 12.39 17.57
C LEU A 457 5.03 12.53 17.79
N SER A 458 5.59 11.77 18.73
CA SER A 458 7.02 11.76 19.06
C SER A 458 7.92 11.55 17.84
N GLU A 459 7.58 10.56 17.02
CA GLU A 459 8.36 10.13 15.86
C GLU A 459 8.38 11.23 14.78
N LEU A 460 7.25 11.89 14.55
CA LEU A 460 7.15 13.02 13.64
C LEU A 460 8.10 14.15 14.07
N ALA A 461 8.10 14.48 15.37
CA ALA A 461 8.89 15.57 15.92
C ALA A 461 10.39 15.25 16.04
N THR A 462 10.76 14.02 16.36
CA THR A 462 12.14 13.66 16.74
C THR A 462 12.97 13.06 15.61
N ALA A 463 12.35 12.41 14.63
CA ALA A 463 13.05 11.64 13.60
C ALA A 463 14.10 12.46 12.80
N PRO A 464 13.86 13.73 12.39
CA PRO A 464 14.87 14.52 11.72
C PRO A 464 16.10 14.82 12.58
N TYR A 465 15.91 15.02 13.90
CA TYR A 465 17.02 15.29 14.83
C TYR A 465 17.93 14.07 14.99
N LEU A 466 17.33 12.87 15.01
CA LEU A 466 18.06 11.61 15.08
C LEU A 466 18.84 11.32 13.81
N LYS A 467 18.28 11.64 12.63
CA LYS A 467 18.89 11.32 11.33
C LYS A 467 19.86 12.38 10.81
N TYR A 468 19.60 13.67 11.06
CA TYR A 468 20.35 14.79 10.49
C TYR A 468 20.94 15.75 11.56
N PRO A 469 21.71 15.25 12.54
CA PRO A 469 22.21 16.07 13.65
C PRO A 469 23.15 17.21 13.20
N THR A 470 23.90 17.05 12.10
CA THR A 470 24.78 18.11 11.58
C THR A 470 23.97 19.32 11.08
N VAL A 471 22.82 19.08 10.45
CA VAL A 471 21.95 20.13 9.91
C VAL A 471 21.18 20.85 11.02
N LEU A 472 20.75 20.09 12.03
CA LEU A 472 19.97 20.55 13.17
C LEU A 472 20.85 20.88 14.39
N VAL A 473 22.15 21.08 14.22
CA VAL A 473 23.10 21.29 15.32
C VAL A 473 22.75 22.49 16.20
N SER A 474 22.11 23.51 15.63
CA SER A 474 21.66 24.70 16.37
C SER A 474 20.67 24.41 17.51
N PHE A 475 20.03 23.24 17.52
CA PHE A 475 19.06 22.84 18.55
C PHE A 475 19.67 22.17 19.77
N ALA A 476 20.93 21.73 19.71
CA ALA A 476 21.56 21.04 20.82
C ALA A 476 21.41 21.79 22.18
N PRO A 477 21.57 23.13 22.27
CA PRO A 477 21.33 23.85 23.52
C PRO A 477 19.89 23.76 24.03
N LYS A 478 18.90 23.75 23.12
CA LYS A 478 17.48 23.68 23.49
C LYS A 478 17.07 22.28 23.93
N LEU A 479 17.68 21.24 23.34
CA LEU A 479 17.51 19.87 23.80
C LEU A 479 18.05 19.66 25.23
N VAL A 480 19.15 20.33 25.60
CA VAL A 480 19.62 20.35 27.00
C VAL A 480 18.55 20.95 27.92
N GLU A 481 17.95 22.07 27.54
CA GLU A 481 16.89 22.70 28.33
C GLU A 481 15.71 21.73 28.54
N TYR A 482 15.21 21.09 27.48
CA TYR A 482 14.11 20.13 27.58
C TYR A 482 14.45 18.88 28.39
N ALA A 483 15.66 18.31 28.22
CA ALA A 483 16.09 17.11 28.91
C ALA A 483 16.09 17.26 30.43
N TYR A 484 16.42 18.45 30.93
CA TYR A 484 16.64 18.72 32.35
C TYR A 484 15.58 19.66 32.97
N ASP A 485 14.51 19.99 32.25
CA ASP A 485 13.36 20.72 32.82
C ASP A 485 12.42 19.75 33.56
N SER A 486 12.27 19.94 34.86
CA SER A 486 11.40 19.11 35.71
C SER A 486 9.91 19.26 35.39
N ASN A 487 9.51 20.32 34.68
CA ASN A 487 8.13 20.52 34.23
C ASN A 487 7.79 19.68 32.97
N VAL A 488 8.80 19.16 32.27
CA VAL A 488 8.60 18.29 31.11
C VAL A 488 8.43 16.85 31.57
N LYS A 489 7.48 16.12 30.96
CA LYS A 489 7.21 14.72 31.30
C LYS A 489 8.47 13.86 31.16
N VAL A 490 8.67 12.92 32.08
CA VAL A 490 9.88 12.07 32.18
C VAL A 490 10.22 11.35 30.86
N PHE A 491 9.24 10.82 30.14
CA PHE A 491 9.49 10.14 28.87
C PHE A 491 9.96 11.13 27.77
N LYS A 492 9.40 12.34 27.71
CA LYS A 492 9.83 13.40 26.78
C LYS A 492 11.21 13.95 27.10
N ARG A 493 11.54 14.10 28.40
CA ARG A 493 12.91 14.39 28.86
C ARG A 493 13.90 13.32 28.40
N THR A 494 13.48 12.05 28.47
CA THR A 494 14.28 10.90 28.01
C THR A 494 14.50 10.96 26.49
N GLU A 495 13.47 11.28 25.71
CA GLU A 495 13.59 11.44 24.26
C GLU A 495 14.41 12.67 23.85
N ALA A 496 14.32 13.78 24.59
CA ALA A 496 15.19 14.92 24.41
C ALA A 496 16.67 14.53 24.60
N LEU A 497 16.97 13.67 25.58
CA LEU A 497 18.30 13.10 25.77
C LEU A 497 18.69 12.14 24.64
N THR A 498 17.77 11.30 24.15
CA THR A 498 18.03 10.43 22.99
C THR A 498 18.39 11.26 21.76
N CYS A 499 17.65 12.33 21.49
CA CYS A 499 18.00 13.28 20.44
C CYS A 499 19.34 13.95 20.72
N LEU A 500 19.55 14.48 21.92
CA LEU A 500 20.78 15.17 22.30
C LEU A 500 22.03 14.27 22.17
N GLN A 501 21.90 12.98 22.47
CA GLN A 501 22.97 12.00 22.40
C GLN A 501 23.57 11.88 20.99
N VAL A 502 22.76 11.98 19.92
CA VAL A 502 23.29 11.91 18.55
C VAL A 502 24.14 13.12 18.17
N PHE A 503 24.03 14.23 18.92
CA PHE A 503 24.90 15.41 18.78
C PHE A 503 26.21 15.27 19.55
N MET A 504 26.34 14.29 20.46
CA MET A 504 27.53 14.11 21.32
C MET A 504 28.72 13.47 20.58
N ARG A 505 28.91 13.79 19.31
CA ARG A 505 30.01 13.32 18.49
C ARG A 505 31.20 14.26 18.57
N LYS A 506 32.41 13.71 18.51
CA LYS A 506 33.65 14.47 18.59
C LYS A 506 33.78 15.54 17.49
N ASP A 507 33.39 15.21 16.26
CA ASP A 507 33.47 16.11 15.11
C ASP A 507 32.56 17.34 15.23
N LEU A 508 31.43 17.20 15.93
CA LEU A 508 30.51 18.30 16.23
C LEU A 508 30.99 19.11 17.45
N ILE A 509 31.31 18.44 18.56
CA ILE A 509 31.72 19.07 19.83
C ILE A 509 32.98 19.91 19.66
N THR A 510 33.95 19.40 18.89
CA THR A 510 35.26 20.04 18.63
C THR A 510 35.36 20.62 17.22
N SER A 511 34.21 20.92 16.61
CA SER A 511 34.15 21.46 15.25
C SER A 511 35.02 22.72 15.10
N LYS A 512 35.70 22.82 13.95
CA LYS A 512 36.46 24.00 13.55
C LYS A 512 35.57 25.11 13.00
N ASP A 513 34.34 24.79 12.61
CA ASP A 513 33.35 25.78 12.19
C ASP A 513 32.97 26.68 13.37
N ALA A 514 33.08 28.00 13.18
CA ALA A 514 32.91 28.98 14.24
C ALA A 514 31.49 28.97 14.83
N ALA A 515 30.47 28.75 13.99
CA ALA A 515 29.08 28.68 14.44
C ALA A 515 28.82 27.45 15.30
N THR A 516 29.27 26.29 14.85
CA THR A 516 29.16 25.01 15.57
C THR A 516 29.96 25.04 16.87
N LYS A 517 31.18 25.58 16.87
CA LYS A 517 31.99 25.77 18.08
C LYS A 517 31.26 26.61 19.12
N LYS A 518 30.62 27.72 18.70
CA LYS A 518 29.82 28.58 19.59
C LYS A 518 28.62 27.84 20.17
N ILE A 519 27.97 26.98 19.38
CA ILE A 519 26.85 26.15 19.84
C ILE A 519 27.31 25.21 20.96
N PHE A 520 28.40 24.46 20.77
CA PHE A 520 28.85 23.51 21.80
C PHE A 520 29.52 24.16 23.01
N ALA A 521 30.06 25.39 22.87
CA ALA A 521 30.40 26.20 24.03
C ALA A 521 29.16 26.57 24.86
N LYS A 522 28.02 26.88 24.19
CA LYS A 522 26.74 27.09 24.89
C LYS A 522 26.21 25.80 25.50
N VAL A 523 26.33 24.66 24.83
CA VAL A 523 25.96 23.34 25.39
C VAL A 523 26.72 23.07 26.68
N ALA A 524 28.05 23.27 26.72
CA ALA A 524 28.84 23.07 27.94
C ALA A 524 28.32 23.93 29.11
N LYS A 525 28.08 25.22 28.85
CA LYS A 525 27.55 26.18 29.84
C LYS A 525 26.18 25.84 30.38
N LEU A 526 25.32 25.20 29.58
CA LEU A 526 24.00 24.75 30.02
C LEU A 526 24.08 23.39 30.71
N LEU A 527 24.86 22.47 30.16
CA LEU A 527 24.91 21.08 30.60
C LEU A 527 25.43 20.95 32.03
N ALA A 528 26.47 21.70 32.40
CA ALA A 528 27.05 21.64 33.75
C ALA A 528 26.02 21.95 34.86
N PRO A 529 25.40 23.15 34.92
CA PRO A 529 24.44 23.47 35.98
C PRO A 529 23.18 22.59 35.93
N ARG A 530 22.71 22.21 34.73
CA ARG A 530 21.51 21.38 34.56
C ARG A 530 21.72 19.94 35.03
N PHE A 531 22.87 19.35 34.68
CA PHE A 531 23.23 18.03 35.16
C PHE A 531 23.49 18.02 36.67
N SER A 532 24.16 19.04 37.21
CA SER A 532 24.31 19.20 38.66
C SER A 532 22.97 19.24 39.39
N ALA A 533 22.00 20.02 38.91
CA ALA A 533 20.66 20.06 39.49
C ALA A 533 19.97 18.69 39.44
N PHE A 534 20.07 18.00 38.30
CA PHE A 534 19.50 16.66 38.11
C PHE A 534 20.13 15.60 39.03
N ILE A 535 21.44 15.62 39.24
CA ILE A 535 22.09 14.70 40.19
C ILE A 535 21.63 14.98 41.62
N LYS A 536 21.47 16.24 42.01
CA LYS A 536 20.91 16.61 43.32
C LYS A 536 19.46 16.13 43.49
N GLU A 537 18.63 16.27 42.46
CA GLU A 537 17.26 15.71 42.42
C GLU A 537 17.30 14.18 42.64
N CYS A 538 18.23 13.47 41.99
CA CYS A 538 18.39 12.02 42.18
C CYS A 538 18.84 11.60 43.60
N SER A 539 19.46 12.52 44.36
CA SER A 539 19.81 12.30 45.77
C SER A 539 18.59 12.33 46.69
N SER A 540 17.61 13.19 46.38
CA SER A 540 16.45 13.45 47.25
C SER A 540 15.16 12.76 46.80
N GLU A 541 14.97 12.58 45.51
CA GLU A 541 13.73 12.07 44.92
C GLU A 541 13.88 10.63 44.39
N GLU A 542 12.78 10.02 43.98
CA GLU A 542 12.80 8.70 43.36
C GLU A 542 13.52 8.75 42.00
N MET A 543 14.61 7.99 41.87
CA MET A 543 15.40 7.94 40.65
C MET A 543 14.61 7.29 39.51
N LYS A 544 14.45 8.01 38.40
CA LYS A 544 13.83 7.47 37.18
C LYS A 544 14.89 6.74 36.33
N PRO A 545 14.91 5.39 36.26
CA PRO A 545 16.05 4.63 35.75
C PRO A 545 16.50 4.96 34.33
N ARG A 546 15.56 5.05 33.38
CA ARG A 546 15.87 5.34 31.97
C ARG A 546 16.38 6.76 31.80
N LEU A 547 15.70 7.74 32.41
CA LEU A 547 16.12 9.14 32.38
C LEU A 547 17.54 9.30 32.96
N PHE A 548 17.81 8.69 34.11
CA PHE A 548 19.13 8.68 34.74
C PHE A 548 20.21 8.07 33.82
N ALA A 549 19.92 6.92 33.21
CA ALA A 549 20.84 6.26 32.29
C ALA A 549 21.22 7.14 31.08
N PHE A 550 20.23 7.76 30.44
CA PHE A 550 20.47 8.65 29.31
C PHE A 550 21.16 9.97 29.72
N ALA A 551 20.87 10.50 30.91
CA ALA A 551 21.52 11.69 31.43
C ALA A 551 23.02 11.43 31.70
N LEU A 552 23.35 10.31 32.35
CA LEU A 552 24.73 9.88 32.56
C LEU A 552 25.45 9.66 31.22
N LYS A 553 24.82 8.92 30.29
CA LYS A 553 25.40 8.63 28.97
C LYS A 553 25.70 9.90 28.21
N THR A 554 24.77 10.84 28.18
CA THR A 554 24.92 12.12 27.47
C THR A 554 26.07 12.92 28.07
N PHE A 555 26.10 13.07 29.40
CA PHE A 555 27.13 13.84 30.09
C PHE A 555 28.53 13.24 29.88
N VAL A 556 28.70 11.94 30.14
CA VAL A 556 30.00 11.28 30.01
C VAL A 556 30.50 11.30 28.56
N THR A 557 29.61 11.16 27.58
CA THR A 557 29.98 11.20 26.16
C THR A 557 30.39 12.61 25.74
N PHE A 558 29.71 13.65 26.23
CA PHE A 558 30.12 15.04 26.02
C PHE A 558 31.50 15.30 26.62
N ALA A 559 31.69 14.97 27.90
CA ALA A 559 32.95 15.21 28.62
C ALA A 559 34.15 14.53 27.94
N LYS A 560 34.01 13.27 27.50
CA LYS A 560 35.08 12.55 26.76
C LYS A 560 35.50 13.23 25.45
N ASN A 561 34.57 13.90 24.80
CA ASN A 561 34.77 14.53 23.51
C ASN A 561 35.05 16.04 23.63
N ALA A 562 34.96 16.60 24.83
CA ALA A 562 35.09 18.03 25.08
C ALA A 562 36.53 18.52 24.88
N SER A 563 36.67 19.75 24.40
CA SER A 563 37.93 20.51 24.45
C SER A 563 38.28 20.89 25.88
N LYS A 564 39.53 21.30 26.12
CA LYS A 564 39.98 21.76 27.44
C LYS A 564 39.15 22.94 27.96
N GLU A 565 38.77 23.86 27.08
CA GLU A 565 37.93 25.01 27.44
C GLU A 565 36.52 24.57 27.84
N GLN A 566 35.95 23.56 27.16
CA GLN A 566 34.64 23.01 27.52
C GLN A 566 34.69 22.21 28.83
N LEU A 567 35.76 21.42 29.06
CA LEU A 567 35.96 20.71 30.33
C LEU A 567 36.04 21.67 31.52
N ALA A 568 36.68 22.83 31.35
CA ALA A 568 36.74 23.86 32.39
C ALA A 568 35.34 24.32 32.84
N GLU A 569 34.37 24.40 31.93
CA GLU A 569 32.96 24.71 32.26
C GLU A 569 32.28 23.55 33.02
N LEU A 570 32.70 22.30 32.79
CA LEU A 570 32.12 21.12 33.45
C LEU A 570 32.67 20.88 34.87
N ARG A 571 33.78 21.52 35.26
CA ARG A 571 34.42 21.33 36.58
C ARG A 571 33.49 21.57 37.76
N THR A 572 32.48 22.43 37.59
CA THR A 572 31.48 22.70 38.64
C THR A 572 30.63 21.47 39.00
N VAL A 573 30.67 20.42 38.19
CA VAL A 573 29.95 19.16 38.42
C VAL A 573 30.69 18.25 39.41
N ALA A 574 32.02 18.34 39.51
CA ALA A 574 32.84 17.50 40.38
C ALA A 574 32.34 17.44 41.84
N PRO A 575 32.15 18.58 42.56
CA PRO A 575 31.70 18.53 43.95
C PRO A 575 30.29 17.92 44.11
N VAL A 576 29.42 18.09 43.11
CA VAL A 576 28.06 17.53 43.15
C VAL A 576 28.08 16.01 42.99
N VAL A 577 28.99 15.51 42.14
CA VAL A 577 29.19 14.07 41.96
C VAL A 577 29.83 13.45 43.20
N GLU A 578 30.79 14.13 43.82
CA GLU A 578 31.40 13.72 45.09
C GLU A 578 30.33 13.60 46.18
N GLU A 579 29.55 14.65 46.40
CA GLU A 579 28.40 14.66 47.33
C GLU A 579 27.40 13.51 47.03
N PHE A 580 27.13 13.25 45.75
CA PHE A 580 26.24 12.16 45.35
C PHE A 580 26.78 10.78 45.75
N THR A 581 28.11 10.59 45.75
CA THR A 581 28.72 9.32 46.17
C THR A 581 28.61 9.04 47.67
N GLU A 582 28.35 10.08 48.48
CA GLU A 582 28.22 9.99 49.94
C GLU A 582 26.77 9.79 50.43
N VAL A 583 25.80 9.75 49.50
CA VAL A 583 24.39 9.53 49.82
C VAL A 583 24.19 8.16 50.50
N LYS A 584 23.59 8.15 51.70
CA LYS A 584 23.50 6.96 52.58
C LYS A 584 22.86 5.74 51.92
N ASP A 585 21.83 5.94 51.10
CA ASP A 585 21.07 4.91 50.39
C ASP A 585 21.47 4.76 48.91
N LEU A 586 22.61 5.34 48.49
CA LEU A 586 23.05 5.35 47.10
C LEU A 586 23.12 3.95 46.49
N LYS A 587 23.63 2.96 47.22
CA LYS A 587 23.77 1.59 46.73
C LYS A 587 22.42 0.99 46.31
N GLU A 588 21.38 1.26 47.08
CA GLU A 588 20.02 0.79 46.80
C GLU A 588 19.44 1.55 45.61
N ARG A 589 19.59 2.88 45.58
CA ARG A 589 19.20 3.73 44.44
C ARG A 589 19.83 3.27 43.13
N LEU A 590 21.14 3.08 43.09
CA LEU A 590 21.85 2.62 41.89
C LEU A 590 21.47 1.20 41.47
N LYS A 591 21.05 0.34 42.41
CA LYS A 591 20.54 -1.00 42.08
C LYS A 591 19.27 -0.92 41.25
N THR A 592 18.36 0.02 41.56
CA THR A 592 17.13 0.24 40.78
C THR A 592 17.41 0.68 39.34
N ALA A 593 18.47 1.47 39.13
CA ALA A 593 18.86 1.97 37.82
C ALA A 593 19.81 1.03 37.04
N HIS A 594 20.35 -0.01 37.67
CA HIS A 594 21.41 -0.85 37.11
C HIS A 594 21.08 -1.39 35.71
N LYS A 595 19.89 -1.98 35.53
CA LYS A 595 19.48 -2.58 34.24
C LYS A 595 19.44 -1.53 33.13
N ALA A 596 18.85 -0.36 33.40
CA ALA A 596 18.75 0.73 32.44
C ALA A 596 20.12 1.34 32.11
N VAL A 597 20.94 1.60 33.12
CA VAL A 597 22.29 2.16 32.92
C VAL A 597 23.19 1.18 32.18
N HIS A 598 23.13 -0.11 32.50
CA HIS A 598 23.91 -1.11 31.76
C HIS A 598 23.48 -1.18 30.29
N ALA A 599 22.17 -1.15 30.01
CA ALA A 599 21.67 -1.18 28.63
C ALA A 599 22.12 0.04 27.80
N VAL A 600 22.11 1.24 28.39
CA VAL A 600 22.43 2.49 27.67
C VAL A 600 23.93 2.81 27.66
N CYS A 601 24.62 2.55 28.78
CA CYS A 601 26.03 2.92 28.98
C CYS A 601 27.01 1.76 28.76
N GLY A 602 26.55 0.50 28.81
CA GLY A 602 27.41 -0.69 28.73
C GLY A 602 28.26 -0.92 30.00
N LYS A 603 28.02 -0.18 31.08
CA LYS A 603 28.77 -0.27 32.34
C LYS A 603 27.83 -0.11 33.54
N LYS A 604 28.34 -0.44 34.74
CA LYS A 604 27.61 -0.25 36.00
C LYS A 604 27.44 1.25 36.30
N PRO A 605 26.35 1.65 36.98
CA PRO A 605 26.11 3.06 37.33
C PRO A 605 27.28 3.73 38.04
N PHE A 606 27.80 3.10 39.10
CA PHE A 606 28.90 3.65 39.89
C PHE A 606 30.16 3.87 39.07
N THR A 607 30.47 2.96 38.14
CA THR A 607 31.63 3.10 37.23
C THR A 607 31.50 4.32 36.32
N ILE A 608 30.29 4.61 35.83
CA ILE A 608 30.05 5.80 35.00
C ILE A 608 30.13 7.07 35.83
N ILE A 609 29.61 7.06 37.06
CA ILE A 609 29.69 8.21 37.98
C ILE A 609 31.15 8.55 38.30
N GLN A 610 31.97 7.53 38.60
CA GLN A 610 33.41 7.72 38.81
C GLN A 610 34.11 8.23 37.55
N GLU A 611 33.79 7.69 36.38
CA GLU A 611 34.34 8.14 35.10
C GLU A 611 33.99 9.61 34.81
N ILE A 612 32.76 10.02 35.13
CA ILE A 612 32.34 11.43 35.06
C ILE A 612 33.19 12.27 36.00
N TYR A 613 33.33 11.87 37.27
CA TYR A 613 34.13 12.60 38.26
C TYR A 613 35.57 12.82 37.77
N THR A 614 36.26 11.76 37.34
CA THR A 614 37.63 11.87 36.82
C THR A 614 37.74 12.82 35.64
N LEU A 615 36.80 12.76 34.67
CA LEU A 615 36.83 13.62 33.48
C LEU A 615 36.62 15.10 33.79
N VAL A 616 35.87 15.43 34.86
CA VAL A 616 35.60 16.83 35.22
C VAL A 616 36.51 17.36 36.32
N GLU A 617 37.31 16.51 36.95
CA GLU A 617 38.34 16.92 37.93
C GLU A 617 39.66 17.31 37.23
N GLU A 618 40.01 16.60 36.14
CA GLU A 618 41.16 16.88 35.27
C GLU A 618 41.06 18.26 34.55
#